data_AF-A0A1Q3TEX5-F1
#
_entry.id   AF-A0A1Q3TEX5-F1
#
_cell.length_a   1.000
_cell.length_b   1.000
_cell.length_c   1.000
_cell.angle_alpha   90.00
_cell.angle_beta   90.00
_cell.angle_gamma   90.00
#
_symmetry.space_group_name_H-M   'P 1'
#
loop_
_entity.id
_entity.type
_entity.pdbx_description
1 polymer ?
#
loop_
_entity_poly.entity_id
_entity_poly.type
_entity_poly.pdbx_seq_one_letter_code
_entity_poly.pdbx_strand_id
1 'polypeptide(L)'
;MSTVVTVTFSPCVDKTIFIEQLIPDRKLKCGHVQLDPGGGGVNIARVLRRFNIDATAIFPSGSYTGKFLEEMLLTEKVPFLTVATQIQTRENIVIAETSSGKQYRLGMTAVPVTSSQSEKLIKLIEDIPSLEFLVVSGSLPDNIDVNMMSRLSIIAEKKKAKFIVDTKGKPLQQAIRSGVFLVKPNLGELAALAGTSFIQDNEIEATARQIMASGKCEAMIISMGERGAMLVTAGHSEMVIAPPVKRKSTVGAGDSMVAGILLGLTRNYTLTEALRLGVACGTAATLNEGSRLCEPQDVQELLKQIPQRSNL
;
A
#
# COMPACT_ATOMS: atom_id res chain seq x y z
N MET A 1 18.61 4.79 12.37
CA MET A 1 17.35 4.65 13.15
C MET A 1 16.25 4.79 12.14
N SER A 2 15.46 3.75 11.89
CA SER A 2 14.45 3.78 10.82
C SER A 2 13.20 4.51 11.29
N THR A 3 12.84 5.63 10.68
CA THR A 3 11.60 6.36 10.99
C THR A 3 10.38 5.52 10.65
N VAL A 4 10.39 4.86 9.49
CA VAL A 4 9.30 4.01 9.01
C VAL A 4 9.78 2.58 8.80
N VAL A 5 9.02 1.61 9.29
CA VAL A 5 9.21 0.19 8.99
C VAL A 5 7.98 -0.31 8.27
N THR A 6 8.18 -0.88 7.08
CA THR A 6 7.11 -1.48 6.28
C THR A 6 7.25 -3.00 6.27
N VAL A 7 6.13 -3.71 6.33
CA VAL A 7 6.08 -5.17 6.35
C VAL A 7 5.22 -5.64 5.19
N THR A 8 5.79 -6.50 4.35
CA THR A 8 5.11 -7.10 3.20
C THR A 8 5.17 -8.61 3.32
N PHE A 9 4.05 -9.26 3.62
CA PHE A 9 3.99 -10.72 3.72
C PHE A 9 3.99 -11.43 2.36
N SER A 10 3.60 -10.73 1.30
CA SER A 10 3.56 -11.28 -0.05
C SER A 10 4.21 -10.33 -1.07
N PRO A 11 5.55 -10.18 -1.01
CA PRO A 11 6.29 -9.39 -1.97
C PRO A 11 6.22 -10.03 -3.36
N CYS A 12 6.53 -9.24 -4.39
CA CYS A 12 6.54 -9.72 -5.76
C CYS A 12 7.54 -8.96 -6.63
N VAL A 13 7.81 -9.52 -7.81
CA VAL A 13 8.37 -8.77 -8.94
C VAL A 13 7.24 -8.48 -9.91
N ASP A 14 6.94 -7.21 -10.15
CA ASP A 14 5.91 -6.81 -11.10
C ASP A 14 6.51 -6.71 -12.50
N LYS A 15 5.94 -7.45 -13.45
CA LYS A 15 6.35 -7.49 -14.85
C LYS A 15 5.33 -6.79 -15.72
N THR A 16 5.67 -5.62 -16.25
CA THR A 16 4.84 -4.96 -17.26
C THR A 16 5.34 -5.30 -18.65
N ILE A 17 4.52 -6.02 -19.42
CA ILE A 17 4.80 -6.43 -20.80
C ILE A 17 4.02 -5.51 -21.72
N PHE A 18 4.74 -4.80 -22.59
CA PHE A 18 4.12 -3.92 -23.58
C PHE A 18 3.87 -4.67 -24.88
N ILE A 19 2.66 -4.55 -25.40
CA ILE A 19 2.23 -5.23 -26.62
C ILE A 19 1.33 -4.31 -27.44
N GLU A 20 1.32 -4.44 -28.76
CA GLU A 20 0.38 -3.70 -29.60
C GLU A 20 -1.07 -4.03 -29.25
N GLN A 21 -1.43 -5.32 -29.28
CA GLN A 21 -2.75 -5.83 -28.96
C GLN A 21 -2.68 -7.27 -28.45
N LEU A 22 -3.47 -7.60 -27.44
CA LEU A 22 -3.64 -8.94 -26.89
C LEU A 22 -4.69 -9.70 -27.70
N ILE A 23 -4.24 -10.65 -28.52
CA ILE A 23 -5.12 -11.46 -29.37
C ILE A 23 -5.02 -12.93 -28.93
N PRO A 24 -6.14 -13.56 -28.53
CA PRO A 24 -6.17 -14.98 -28.17
C PRO A 24 -5.60 -15.88 -29.27
N ASP A 25 -5.02 -17.01 -28.87
CA ASP A 25 -4.53 -18.09 -29.74
C ASP A 25 -3.44 -17.69 -30.76
N ARG A 26 -2.87 -16.49 -30.65
CA ARG A 26 -1.75 -16.03 -31.48
C ARG A 26 -0.45 -15.97 -30.69
N LYS A 27 0.67 -16.29 -31.37
CA LYS A 27 2.00 -15.96 -30.87
C LYS A 27 2.24 -14.47 -31.08
N LEU A 28 2.21 -13.72 -29.98
CA LEU A 28 2.34 -12.27 -30.03
C LEU A 28 3.79 -11.84 -29.84
N LYS A 29 4.20 -10.80 -30.57
CA LYS A 29 5.50 -10.16 -30.39
C LYS A 29 5.39 -9.12 -29.29
N CYS A 30 6.04 -9.38 -28.16
CA CYS A 30 6.15 -8.42 -27.07
C CYS A 30 7.18 -7.33 -27.42
N GLY A 31 6.90 -6.11 -26.99
CA GLY A 31 7.85 -5.01 -26.96
C GLY A 31 8.79 -5.13 -25.75
N HIS A 32 9.15 -3.98 -25.18
CA HIS A 32 9.96 -3.95 -23.97
C HIS A 32 9.20 -4.54 -22.76
N VAL A 33 9.95 -5.05 -21.79
CA VAL A 33 9.42 -5.53 -20.51
C VAL A 33 10.01 -4.66 -19.42
N GLN A 34 9.15 -4.07 -18.60
CA GLN A 34 9.55 -3.35 -17.41
C GLN A 34 9.41 -4.27 -16.19
N LEU A 35 10.42 -4.25 -15.33
CA LEU A 35 10.46 -5.01 -14.09
C LEU A 35 10.55 -4.03 -12.93
N ASP A 36 9.66 -4.16 -11.95
CA ASP A 36 9.67 -3.35 -10.74
C ASP A 36 9.64 -4.24 -9.49
N PRO A 37 10.33 -3.84 -8.40
CA PRO A 37 10.00 -4.34 -7.07
C PRO A 37 8.53 -4.11 -6.74
N GLY A 38 7.85 -5.12 -6.22
CA GLY A 38 6.42 -5.03 -5.91
C GLY A 38 6.03 -5.60 -4.56
N GLY A 39 4.83 -5.24 -4.13
CA GLY A 39 4.25 -5.55 -2.83
C GLY A 39 4.01 -4.28 -2.03
N GLY A 40 2.89 -4.23 -1.29
CA GLY A 40 2.39 -2.97 -0.72
C GLY A 40 3.40 -2.22 0.16
N GLY A 41 3.95 -2.89 1.18
CA GLY A 41 4.98 -2.30 2.03
C GLY A 41 6.27 -1.97 1.28
N VAL A 42 6.70 -2.83 0.35
CA VAL A 42 7.86 -2.57 -0.52
C VAL A 42 7.67 -1.29 -1.33
N ASN A 43 6.51 -1.12 -1.97
CA ASN A 43 6.17 0.08 -2.74
C ASN A 43 6.12 1.33 -1.87
N ILE A 44 5.56 1.23 -0.66
CA ILE A 44 5.55 2.34 0.30
C ILE A 44 6.99 2.77 0.64
N ALA A 45 7.88 1.83 0.95
CA ALA A 45 9.28 2.13 1.26
C ALA A 45 10.00 2.77 0.08
N ARG A 46 9.77 2.29 -1.16
CA ARG A 46 10.31 2.89 -2.38
C ARG A 46 9.88 4.35 -2.55
N VAL A 47 8.58 4.64 -2.40
CA VAL A 47 8.07 6.02 -2.51
C VAL A 47 8.69 6.90 -1.44
N LEU A 48 8.67 6.48 -0.17
CA LEU A 48 9.27 7.23 0.93
C LEU A 48 10.76 7.53 0.67
N ARG A 49 11.50 6.57 0.10
CA ARG A 49 12.90 6.75 -0.27
C ARG A 49 13.10 7.85 -1.30
N ARG A 50 12.22 7.96 -2.31
CA ARG A 50 12.24 9.06 -3.31
C ARG A 50 12.06 10.44 -2.67
N PHE A 51 11.36 10.50 -1.53
CA PHE A 51 11.18 11.71 -0.74
C PHE A 51 12.22 11.89 0.38
N ASN A 52 13.31 11.13 0.36
CA ASN A 52 14.38 11.15 1.35
C ASN A 52 13.91 10.84 2.79
N ILE A 53 12.85 10.06 2.95
CA ILE A 53 12.42 9.54 4.24
C ILE A 53 13.10 8.19 4.50
N ASP A 54 13.59 7.98 5.73
CA ASP A 54 14.19 6.71 6.12
C ASP A 54 13.10 5.65 6.35
N ALA A 55 13.02 4.71 5.39
CA ALA A 55 12.05 3.63 5.39
C ALA A 55 12.76 2.29 5.15
N THR A 56 12.56 1.34 6.06
CA THR A 56 13.09 -0.03 5.94
C THR A 56 11.98 -1.00 5.56
N ALA A 57 12.17 -1.75 4.47
CA ALA A 57 11.24 -2.79 4.04
C ALA A 57 11.58 -4.15 4.65
N ILE A 58 10.59 -4.83 5.22
CA ILE A 58 10.73 -6.18 5.78
C ILE A 58 9.82 -7.14 5.03
N PHE A 59 10.38 -8.21 4.46
CA PHE A 59 9.61 -9.16 3.66
C PHE A 59 10.31 -10.54 3.53
N PRO A 60 9.56 -11.62 3.25
CA PRO A 60 10.15 -12.91 2.91
C PRO A 60 10.77 -12.88 1.51
N SER A 61 11.97 -13.42 1.33
CA SER A 61 12.69 -13.43 0.05
C SER A 61 12.97 -14.86 -0.41
N GLY A 62 12.34 -15.22 -1.52
CA GLY A 62 12.24 -16.60 -1.97
C GLY A 62 12.98 -16.93 -3.26
N SER A 63 13.89 -17.91 -3.19
CA SER A 63 14.62 -18.44 -4.34
C SER A 63 15.25 -17.33 -5.22
N TYR A 64 15.36 -17.55 -6.53
CA TYR A 64 15.94 -16.61 -7.48
C TYR A 64 15.18 -15.27 -7.57
N THR A 65 13.86 -15.29 -7.68
CA THR A 65 13.07 -14.05 -7.84
C THR A 65 13.11 -13.17 -6.60
N GLY A 66 13.24 -13.76 -5.40
CA GLY A 66 13.46 -13.01 -4.17
C GLY A 66 14.82 -12.29 -4.16
N LYS A 67 15.88 -12.96 -4.63
CA LYS A 67 17.19 -12.32 -4.79
C LYS A 67 17.20 -11.23 -5.85
N PHE A 68 16.51 -11.45 -6.95
CA PHE A 68 16.34 -10.42 -7.98
C PHE A 68 15.56 -9.21 -7.43
N LEU A 69 14.54 -9.42 -6.59
CA LEU A 69 13.85 -8.34 -5.88
C LEU A 69 14.79 -7.54 -4.98
N GLU A 70 15.65 -8.22 -4.20
CA GLU A 70 16.67 -7.58 -3.36
C GLU A 70 17.64 -6.72 -4.19
N GLU A 71 18.13 -7.23 -5.33
CA GLU A 71 19.03 -6.50 -6.24
C GLU A 71 18.42 -5.21 -6.80
N MET A 72 17.14 -5.26 -7.19
CA MET A 72 16.42 -4.07 -7.65
C MET A 72 16.27 -3.03 -6.52
N LEU A 73 15.99 -3.47 -5.29
CA LEU A 73 15.90 -2.55 -4.14
C LEU A 73 17.25 -1.94 -3.75
N LEU A 74 18.36 -2.68 -3.90
CA LEU A 74 19.71 -2.13 -3.74
C LEU A 74 19.99 -1.05 -4.77
N THR A 75 19.57 -1.26 -6.02
CA THR A 75 19.70 -0.27 -7.11
C THR A 75 18.92 1.01 -6.80
N GLU A 76 17.72 0.88 -6.24
CA GLU A 76 16.89 2.01 -5.78
C GLU A 76 17.34 2.58 -4.42
N LYS A 77 18.38 2.03 -3.80
CA LYS A 77 18.91 2.42 -2.49
C LYS A 77 17.84 2.39 -1.38
N VAL A 78 16.93 1.42 -1.44
CA VAL A 78 15.89 1.19 -0.43
C VAL A 78 16.43 0.23 0.63
N PRO A 79 16.54 0.64 1.91
CA PRO A 79 16.93 -0.27 2.99
C PRO A 79 15.91 -1.41 3.15
N PHE A 80 16.41 -2.63 3.36
CA PHE A 80 15.53 -3.78 3.61
C PHE A 80 16.16 -4.80 4.56
N LEU A 81 15.30 -5.62 5.17
CA LEU A 81 15.64 -6.82 5.91
C LEU A 81 14.78 -7.97 5.38
N THR A 82 15.37 -9.13 5.11
CA THR A 82 14.63 -10.27 4.54
C THR A 82 14.70 -11.51 5.40
N VAL A 83 13.65 -12.33 5.28
CA VAL A 83 13.64 -13.71 5.78
C VAL A 83 13.68 -14.63 4.58
N ALA A 84 14.76 -15.41 4.44
CA ALA A 84 14.90 -16.34 3.34
C ALA A 84 13.78 -17.41 3.35
N THR A 85 13.25 -17.72 2.17
CA THR A 85 12.30 -18.81 1.94
C THR A 85 12.71 -19.65 0.73
N GLN A 86 12.34 -20.93 0.75
CA GLN A 86 12.56 -21.83 -0.39
C GLN A 86 11.50 -21.67 -1.46
N ILE A 87 10.30 -21.18 -1.09
CA ILE A 87 9.24 -20.95 -2.06
C ILE A 87 9.53 -19.65 -2.82
N GLN A 88 9.52 -19.73 -4.13
CA GLN A 88 9.86 -18.62 -5.01
C GLN A 88 8.96 -17.40 -4.77
N THR A 89 9.55 -16.20 -4.64
CA THR A 89 8.79 -14.95 -4.59
C THR A 89 7.95 -14.83 -5.86
N ARG A 90 6.65 -14.56 -5.71
CA ARG A 90 5.73 -14.51 -6.86
C ARG A 90 6.10 -13.37 -7.81
N GLU A 91 5.68 -13.51 -9.04
CA GLU A 91 5.76 -12.46 -10.04
C GLU A 91 4.32 -12.07 -10.37
N ASN A 92 4.03 -10.79 -10.64
CA ASN A 92 2.75 -10.41 -11.25
C ASN A 92 3.01 -9.99 -12.69
N ILE A 93 1.98 -10.09 -13.51
CA ILE A 93 2.07 -9.66 -14.92
C ILE A 93 1.02 -8.59 -15.17
N VAL A 94 1.46 -7.48 -15.75
CA VAL A 94 0.62 -6.46 -16.36
C VAL A 94 0.87 -6.51 -17.85
N ILE A 95 -0.16 -6.77 -18.64
CA ILE A 95 -0.10 -6.64 -20.11
C ILE A 95 -0.65 -5.27 -20.45
N ALA A 96 0.19 -4.40 -21.00
CA ALA A 96 -0.19 -3.06 -21.44
C ALA A 96 -0.33 -3.03 -22.96
N GLU A 97 -1.58 -2.86 -23.44
CA GLU A 97 -1.88 -2.70 -24.86
C GLU A 97 -1.61 -1.27 -25.31
N THR A 98 -0.67 -1.08 -26.22
CA THR A 98 -0.31 0.26 -26.72
C THR A 98 -1.32 0.82 -27.72
N SER A 99 -2.02 -0.04 -28.47
CA SER A 99 -3.03 0.40 -29.45
C SER A 99 -4.30 0.94 -28.79
N SER A 100 -4.74 0.31 -27.69
CA SER A 100 -6.01 0.61 -27.02
C SER A 100 -5.83 1.41 -25.72
N GLY A 101 -4.62 1.42 -25.16
CA GLY A 101 -4.35 1.94 -23.82
C GLY A 101 -4.93 1.09 -22.68
N LYS A 102 -5.48 -0.10 -22.97
CA LYS A 102 -6.02 -1.01 -21.96
C LYS A 102 -4.90 -1.78 -21.27
N GLN A 103 -5.22 -2.29 -20.08
CA GLN A 103 -4.32 -3.13 -19.30
C GLN A 103 -5.03 -4.38 -18.79
N TYR A 104 -4.29 -5.48 -18.73
CA TYR A 104 -4.71 -6.73 -18.10
C TYR A 104 -3.78 -7.01 -16.94
N ARG A 105 -4.34 -7.21 -15.74
CA ARG A 105 -3.58 -7.37 -14.49
C ARG A 105 -3.75 -8.79 -13.97
N LEU A 106 -2.69 -9.58 -14.05
CA LEU A 106 -2.63 -10.94 -13.56
C LEU A 106 -1.89 -10.92 -12.23
N GLY A 107 -2.64 -10.92 -11.14
CA GLY A 107 -2.11 -11.00 -9.78
C GLY A 107 -1.99 -12.44 -9.33
N MET A 108 -0.77 -12.90 -9.10
CA MET A 108 -0.53 -14.25 -8.61
C MET A 108 -0.86 -14.33 -7.11
N THR A 109 -1.33 -15.49 -6.67
CA THR A 109 -1.67 -15.74 -5.26
C THR A 109 -0.46 -15.53 -4.36
N ALA A 110 -0.73 -15.08 -3.14
CA ALA A 110 0.29 -14.94 -2.13
C ALA A 110 0.94 -16.29 -1.80
N VAL A 111 2.27 -16.30 -1.75
CA VAL A 111 3.07 -17.48 -1.42
C VAL A 111 2.94 -17.79 0.07
N PRO A 112 2.72 -19.06 0.48
CA PRO A 112 2.64 -19.42 1.88
C PRO A 112 3.88 -19.02 2.69
N VAL A 113 3.66 -18.53 3.91
CA VAL A 113 4.74 -18.19 4.85
C VAL A 113 4.64 -19.13 6.04
N THR A 114 5.68 -19.93 6.30
CA THR A 114 5.68 -20.88 7.43
C THR A 114 5.65 -20.15 8.76
N SER A 115 5.22 -20.82 9.84
CA SER A 115 5.25 -20.24 11.19
C SER A 115 6.65 -19.81 11.59
N SER A 116 7.69 -20.61 11.31
CA SER A 116 9.09 -20.23 11.59
C SER A 116 9.52 -18.95 10.86
N GLN A 117 9.09 -18.77 9.60
CA GLN A 117 9.38 -17.55 8.85
C GLN A 117 8.61 -16.34 9.40
N SER A 118 7.36 -16.54 9.80
CA SER A 118 6.55 -15.52 10.46
C SER A 118 7.20 -15.04 11.76
N GLU A 119 7.69 -15.97 12.60
CA GLU A 119 8.44 -15.64 13.81
C GLU A 119 9.72 -14.85 13.53
N LYS A 120 10.46 -15.23 12.48
CA LYS A 120 11.66 -14.49 12.05
C LYS A 120 11.32 -13.07 11.59
N LEU A 121 10.24 -12.89 10.83
CA LEU A 121 9.78 -11.56 10.39
C LEU A 121 9.42 -10.69 11.60
N ILE A 122 8.70 -11.26 12.57
CA ILE A 122 8.37 -10.58 13.82
C ILE A 122 9.63 -10.19 14.59
N LYS A 123 10.58 -11.12 14.72
CA LYS A 123 11.84 -10.90 15.41
C LYS A 123 12.65 -9.75 14.79
N LEU A 124 12.70 -9.67 13.46
CA LEU A 124 13.33 -8.54 12.77
C LEU A 124 12.69 -7.20 13.15
N ILE A 125 11.37 -7.13 13.31
CA ILE A 125 10.68 -5.91 13.73
C ILE A 125 11.00 -5.60 15.20
N GLU A 126 11.00 -6.61 16.08
CA GLU A 126 11.33 -6.46 17.49
C GLU A 126 12.76 -5.95 17.72
N ASP A 127 13.72 -6.41 16.92
CA ASP A 127 15.14 -6.07 17.02
C ASP A 127 15.46 -4.66 16.52
N ILE A 128 14.53 -3.99 15.82
CA ILE A 128 14.69 -2.58 15.45
C ILE A 128 14.59 -1.71 16.72
N PRO A 129 15.65 -0.95 17.11
CA PRO A 129 15.68 -0.28 18.41
C PRO A 129 14.54 0.74 18.61
N SER A 130 14.25 1.53 17.58
CA SER A 130 13.20 2.54 17.59
C SER A 130 12.63 2.71 16.19
N LEU A 131 11.33 2.98 16.11
CA LEU A 131 10.60 3.34 14.90
C LEU A 131 9.38 4.19 15.26
N GLU A 132 9.00 5.13 14.39
CA GLU A 132 7.82 5.98 14.60
C GLU A 132 6.56 5.37 13.96
N PHE A 133 6.73 4.65 12.85
CA PHE A 133 5.63 4.05 12.10
C PHE A 133 5.91 2.59 11.77
N LEU A 134 4.99 1.70 12.15
CA LEU A 134 4.96 0.31 11.69
C LEU A 134 3.82 0.15 10.69
N VAL A 135 4.14 -0.25 9.47
CA VAL A 135 3.18 -0.29 8.36
C VAL A 135 3.09 -1.71 7.84
N VAL A 136 1.89 -2.29 7.82
CA VAL A 136 1.63 -3.56 7.13
C VAL A 136 0.84 -3.24 5.88
N SER A 137 1.36 -3.60 4.71
CA SER A 137 0.67 -3.33 3.47
C SER A 137 0.80 -4.45 2.45
N GLY A 138 -0.30 -4.69 1.72
CA GLY A 138 -0.43 -5.69 0.67
C GLY A 138 -1.26 -6.90 1.07
N SER A 139 -1.30 -7.89 0.17
CA SER A 139 -1.96 -9.17 0.42
C SER A 139 -1.18 -10.02 1.41
N LEU A 140 -1.90 -10.73 2.27
CA LEU A 140 -1.32 -11.74 3.14
C LEU A 140 -1.61 -13.14 2.56
N PRO A 141 -0.71 -14.11 2.75
CA PRO A 141 -0.98 -15.51 2.46
C PRO A 141 -2.15 -16.04 3.31
N ASP A 142 -2.95 -16.96 2.76
CA ASP A 142 -4.11 -17.51 3.46
C ASP A 142 -3.74 -18.28 4.74
N ASN A 143 -2.51 -18.80 4.80
CA ASN A 143 -1.99 -19.55 5.93
C ASN A 143 -1.35 -18.67 7.02
N ILE A 144 -1.42 -17.33 6.89
CA ILE A 144 -0.91 -16.44 7.92
C ILE A 144 -1.68 -16.63 9.23
N ASP A 145 -0.96 -16.54 10.35
CA ASP A 145 -1.57 -16.60 11.68
C ASP A 145 -2.70 -15.56 11.80
N VAL A 146 -3.89 -16.01 12.19
CA VAL A 146 -5.05 -15.16 12.45
C VAL A 146 -4.83 -14.16 13.58
N ASN A 147 -3.76 -14.31 14.37
CA ASN A 147 -3.34 -13.39 15.42
C ASN A 147 -2.22 -12.44 14.98
N MET A 148 -1.78 -12.50 13.71
CA MET A 148 -0.66 -11.71 13.21
C MET A 148 -0.82 -10.19 13.43
N MET A 149 -1.96 -9.60 13.07
CA MET A 149 -2.16 -8.15 13.26
C MET A 149 -2.17 -7.76 14.74
N SER A 150 -2.71 -8.60 15.61
CA SER A 150 -2.69 -8.39 17.06
C SER A 150 -1.27 -8.37 17.61
N ARG A 151 -0.43 -9.29 17.16
CA ARG A 151 0.97 -9.37 17.58
C ARG A 151 1.75 -8.13 17.14
N LEU A 152 1.55 -7.69 15.90
CA LEU A 152 2.17 -6.47 15.37
C LEU A 152 1.68 -5.20 16.07
N SER A 153 0.39 -5.12 16.42
CA SER A 153 -0.15 -4.03 17.24
C SER A 153 0.53 -3.94 18.61
N ILE A 154 0.74 -5.07 19.29
CA ILE A 154 1.44 -5.12 20.59
C ILE A 154 2.89 -4.65 20.46
N ILE A 155 3.58 -5.03 19.37
CA ILE A 155 4.95 -4.58 19.10
C ILE A 155 4.98 -3.07 18.87
N ALA A 156 4.04 -2.54 18.08
CA ALA A 156 3.93 -1.11 17.83
C ALA A 156 3.67 -0.33 19.14
N GLU A 157 2.76 -0.81 20.00
CA GLU A 157 2.47 -0.21 21.30
C GLU A 157 3.71 -0.18 22.20
N LYS A 158 4.42 -1.31 22.35
CA LYS A 158 5.66 -1.40 23.14
C LYS A 158 6.73 -0.42 22.65
N LYS A 159 6.78 -0.18 21.33
CA LYS A 159 7.72 0.75 20.70
C LYS A 159 7.19 2.19 20.62
N LYS A 160 5.96 2.46 21.09
CA LYS A 160 5.26 3.74 20.95
C LYS A 160 5.15 4.21 19.49
N ALA A 161 5.08 3.26 18.56
CA ALA A 161 4.95 3.52 17.14
C ALA A 161 3.49 3.57 16.71
N LYS A 162 3.17 4.39 15.71
CA LYS A 162 1.86 4.41 15.05
C LYS A 162 1.74 3.20 14.13
N PHE A 163 0.77 2.32 14.41
CA PHE A 163 0.51 1.13 13.60
C PHE A 163 -0.46 1.45 12.45
N ILE A 164 -0.03 1.22 11.21
CA ILE A 164 -0.80 1.53 10.00
C ILE A 164 -1.01 0.25 9.19
N VAL A 165 -2.23 0.04 8.70
CA VAL A 165 -2.58 -1.17 7.93
C VAL A 165 -3.30 -0.84 6.63
N ASP A 166 -2.76 -1.34 5.52
CA ASP A 166 -3.36 -1.29 4.19
C ASP A 166 -3.44 -2.70 3.60
N THR A 167 -4.51 -3.40 3.94
CA THR A 167 -4.77 -4.77 3.51
C THR A 167 -6.27 -5.00 3.40
N LYS A 168 -6.70 -6.23 3.15
CA LYS A 168 -8.10 -6.59 2.92
C LYS A 168 -8.53 -7.80 3.74
N GLY A 169 -9.84 -8.02 3.84
CA GLY A 169 -10.42 -9.22 4.43
C GLY A 169 -10.13 -9.39 5.92
N LYS A 170 -9.89 -10.64 6.36
CA LYS A 170 -9.71 -10.98 7.78
C LYS A 170 -8.56 -10.21 8.46
N PRO A 171 -7.37 -10.03 7.84
CA PRO A 171 -6.33 -9.21 8.44
C PRO A 171 -6.77 -7.76 8.71
N LEU A 172 -7.51 -7.12 7.79
CA LEU A 172 -8.02 -5.76 8.00
C LEU A 172 -8.99 -5.69 9.18
N GLN A 173 -9.95 -6.63 9.25
CA GLN A 173 -10.88 -6.73 10.38
C GLN A 173 -10.15 -6.93 11.71
N GLN A 174 -9.11 -7.76 11.70
CA GLN A 174 -8.31 -8.05 12.87
C GLN A 174 -7.53 -6.82 13.35
N ALA A 175 -6.89 -6.08 12.43
CA ALA A 175 -6.16 -4.86 12.78
C ALA A 175 -7.07 -3.85 13.49
N ILE A 176 -8.29 -3.65 12.98
CA ILE A 176 -9.30 -2.77 13.60
C ILE A 176 -9.64 -3.24 15.03
N ARG A 177 -9.81 -4.55 15.25
CA ARG A 177 -10.13 -5.09 16.59
C ARG A 177 -8.97 -4.99 17.57
N SER A 178 -7.74 -5.23 17.10
CA SER A 178 -6.55 -5.32 17.94
C SER A 178 -6.05 -3.95 18.43
N GLY A 179 -6.20 -2.90 17.62
CA GLY A 179 -5.54 -1.62 17.84
C GLY A 179 -4.81 -1.21 16.58
N VAL A 180 -5.18 -0.06 16.01
CA VAL A 180 -4.54 0.48 14.82
C VAL A 180 -4.70 2.00 14.79
N PHE A 181 -3.61 2.71 14.51
CA PHE A 181 -3.64 4.16 14.37
C PHE A 181 -4.40 4.54 13.10
N LEU A 182 -4.08 3.90 11.97
CA LEU A 182 -4.69 4.24 10.68
C LEU A 182 -4.91 3.01 9.80
N VAL A 183 -6.10 2.90 9.22
CA VAL A 183 -6.39 1.94 8.13
C VAL A 183 -6.78 2.67 6.84
N LYS A 184 -6.42 2.11 5.68
CA LYS A 184 -6.77 2.70 4.38
C LYS A 184 -7.61 1.75 3.50
N PRO A 185 -8.87 1.44 3.83
CA PRO A 185 -9.70 0.66 2.92
C PRO A 185 -10.04 1.43 1.62
N ASN A 186 -10.37 0.71 0.57
CA ASN A 186 -11.20 1.24 -0.52
C ASN A 186 -12.70 1.02 -0.24
N LEU A 187 -13.59 1.53 -1.09
CA LEU A 187 -15.05 1.36 -0.92
C LEU A 187 -15.51 -0.10 -0.85
N GLY A 188 -14.92 -0.99 -1.66
CA GLY A 188 -15.26 -2.41 -1.63
C GLY A 188 -14.79 -3.09 -0.35
N GLU A 189 -13.63 -2.71 0.17
CA GLU A 189 -13.13 -3.17 1.46
C GLU A 189 -13.97 -2.64 2.62
N LEU A 190 -14.42 -1.38 2.56
CA LEU A 190 -15.35 -0.81 3.54
C LEU A 190 -16.69 -1.56 3.54
N ALA A 191 -17.26 -1.83 2.37
CA ALA A 191 -18.48 -2.62 2.23
C ALA A 191 -18.31 -4.02 2.83
N ALA A 192 -17.19 -4.69 2.51
CA ALA A 192 -16.87 -6.00 3.08
C ALA A 192 -16.69 -5.98 4.60
N LEU A 193 -16.14 -4.90 5.17
CA LEU A 193 -16.07 -4.70 6.62
C LEU A 193 -17.46 -4.52 7.25
N ALA A 194 -18.37 -3.85 6.56
CA ALA A 194 -19.76 -3.65 6.97
C ALA A 194 -20.65 -4.90 6.75
N GLY A 195 -20.14 -5.92 6.05
CA GLY A 195 -20.92 -7.11 5.68
C GLY A 195 -21.89 -6.87 4.53
N THR A 196 -21.68 -5.82 3.73
CA THR A 196 -22.51 -5.48 2.56
C THR A 196 -21.69 -5.58 1.26
N SER A 197 -22.36 -5.63 0.12
CA SER A 197 -21.71 -5.59 -1.20
C SER A 197 -21.47 -4.17 -1.71
N PHE A 198 -22.16 -3.19 -1.15
CA PHE A 198 -22.15 -1.80 -1.60
C PHE A 198 -22.51 -0.86 -0.45
N ILE A 199 -22.01 0.38 -0.52
CA ILE A 199 -22.28 1.49 0.42
C ILE A 199 -22.58 2.73 -0.43
N GLN A 200 -23.67 3.43 -0.14
CA GLN A 200 -23.99 4.69 -0.82
C GLN A 200 -23.07 5.82 -0.35
N ASP A 201 -22.87 6.84 -1.19
CA ASP A 201 -21.91 7.92 -0.89
C ASP A 201 -22.23 8.67 0.42
N ASN A 202 -23.52 8.87 0.73
CA ASN A 202 -23.98 9.49 1.98
C ASN A 202 -23.85 8.58 3.21
N GLU A 203 -23.57 7.28 3.03
CA GLU A 203 -23.43 6.29 4.11
C GLU A 203 -21.97 6.01 4.47
N ILE A 204 -21.01 6.46 3.65
CA ILE A 204 -19.58 6.16 3.81
C ILE A 204 -19.08 6.58 5.20
N GLU A 205 -19.34 7.82 5.60
CA GLU A 205 -18.88 8.36 6.89
C GLU A 205 -19.47 7.59 8.07
N ALA A 206 -20.80 7.41 8.07
CA ALA A 206 -21.51 6.74 9.15
C ALA A 206 -21.04 5.29 9.31
N THR A 207 -20.85 4.59 8.19
CA THR A 207 -20.36 3.21 8.16
C THR A 207 -18.94 3.11 8.67
N ALA A 208 -18.04 3.99 8.21
CA ALA A 208 -16.66 4.05 8.69
C ALA A 208 -16.61 4.29 10.21
N ARG A 209 -17.38 5.26 10.72
CA ARG A 209 -17.44 5.59 12.16
C ARG A 209 -17.99 4.42 12.98
N GLN A 210 -19.01 3.72 12.50
CA GLN A 210 -19.56 2.53 13.16
C GLN A 210 -18.51 1.41 13.27
N ILE A 211 -17.80 1.13 12.17
CA ILE A 211 -16.73 0.12 12.15
C ILE A 211 -15.62 0.50 13.13
N MET A 212 -15.17 1.76 13.11
CA MET A 212 -14.13 2.25 14.02
C MET A 212 -14.54 2.12 15.49
N ALA A 213 -15.78 2.50 15.82
CA ALA A 213 -16.32 2.41 17.18
C ALA A 213 -16.46 0.96 17.69
N SER A 214 -16.56 -0.02 16.80
CA SER A 214 -16.58 -1.45 17.15
C SER A 214 -15.21 -2.04 17.49
N GLY A 215 -14.14 -1.27 17.25
CA GLY A 215 -12.75 -1.69 17.48
C GLY A 215 -11.91 -0.59 18.12
N LYS A 216 -10.60 -0.68 17.92
CA LYS A 216 -9.59 0.26 18.41
C LYS A 216 -8.90 0.93 17.22
N CYS A 217 -9.67 1.65 16.40
CA CYS A 217 -9.16 2.35 15.22
C CYS A 217 -9.27 3.86 15.41
N GLU A 218 -8.15 4.58 15.34
CA GLU A 218 -8.14 6.04 15.55
C GLU A 218 -8.53 6.83 14.31
N ALA A 219 -8.09 6.38 13.13
CA ALA A 219 -8.39 7.01 11.84
C ALA A 219 -8.62 5.97 10.74
N MET A 220 -9.57 6.26 9.85
CA MET A 220 -9.82 5.51 8.63
C MET A 220 -9.75 6.45 7.43
N ILE A 221 -8.98 6.08 6.40
CA ILE A 221 -8.94 6.81 5.12
C ILE A 221 -9.55 5.92 4.04
N ILE A 222 -10.72 6.31 3.54
CA ILE A 222 -11.46 5.57 2.53
C ILE A 222 -11.07 6.11 1.16
N SER A 223 -10.31 5.31 0.40
CA SER A 223 -9.93 5.65 -0.97
C SER A 223 -11.08 5.39 -1.96
N MET A 224 -11.31 6.36 -2.86
CA MET A 224 -12.45 6.38 -3.79
C MET A 224 -12.03 6.61 -5.25
N GLY A 225 -10.81 6.20 -5.60
CA GLY A 225 -10.28 6.31 -6.96
C GLY A 225 -10.20 7.77 -7.42
N GLU A 226 -10.76 8.06 -8.59
CA GLU A 226 -10.78 9.41 -9.18
C GLU A 226 -11.55 10.44 -8.35
N ARG A 227 -12.35 10.01 -7.37
CA ARG A 227 -13.04 10.92 -6.45
C ARG A 227 -12.14 11.41 -5.32
N GLY A 228 -10.94 10.83 -5.16
CA GLY A 228 -10.03 11.14 -4.05
C GLY A 228 -10.23 10.22 -2.85
N ALA A 229 -10.27 10.77 -1.64
CA ALA A 229 -10.36 9.99 -0.42
C ALA A 229 -10.98 10.77 0.76
N MET A 230 -11.64 10.04 1.67
CA MET A 230 -12.27 10.59 2.86
C MET A 230 -11.54 10.14 4.11
N LEU A 231 -11.11 11.09 4.95
CA LEU A 231 -10.65 10.85 6.31
C LEU A 231 -11.86 10.77 7.24
N VAL A 232 -11.88 9.78 8.12
CA VAL A 232 -12.85 9.66 9.21
C VAL A 232 -12.09 9.37 10.50
N THR A 233 -12.42 10.11 11.55
CA THR A 233 -11.98 9.93 12.94
C THR A 233 -13.21 9.92 13.85
N ALA A 234 -13.01 9.76 15.17
CA ALA A 234 -14.11 9.81 16.13
C ALA A 234 -14.88 11.14 16.10
N GLY A 235 -14.20 12.28 15.91
CA GLY A 235 -14.78 13.62 16.01
C GLY A 235 -14.69 14.49 14.74
N HIS A 236 -14.03 14.01 13.70
CA HIS A 236 -13.79 14.76 12.46
C HIS A 236 -13.89 13.86 11.23
N SER A 237 -14.47 14.37 10.16
CA SER A 237 -14.44 13.75 8.83
C SER A 237 -14.12 14.82 7.78
N GLU A 238 -13.38 14.43 6.75
CA GLU A 238 -13.03 15.35 5.67
C GLU A 238 -12.79 14.62 4.36
N MET A 239 -13.35 15.17 3.29
CA MET A 239 -13.15 14.69 1.94
C MET A 239 -12.08 15.52 1.23
N VAL A 240 -11.12 14.84 0.60
CA VAL A 240 -10.13 15.44 -0.29
C VAL A 240 -10.36 14.91 -1.70
N ILE A 241 -10.69 15.82 -2.62
CA ILE A 241 -10.96 15.51 -4.02
C ILE A 241 -9.63 15.36 -4.79
N ALA A 242 -9.53 14.33 -5.62
CA ALA A 242 -8.37 14.15 -6.50
C ALA A 242 -8.40 15.13 -7.69
N PRO A 243 -7.26 15.71 -8.09
CA PRO A 243 -7.20 16.49 -9.32
C PRO A 243 -7.56 15.64 -10.56
N PRO A 244 -8.29 16.18 -11.54
CA PRO A 244 -8.64 15.45 -12.74
C PRO A 244 -7.39 15.21 -13.61
N VAL A 245 -7.08 13.93 -13.88
CA VAL A 245 -5.93 13.54 -14.70
C VAL A 245 -6.29 12.44 -15.70
N LYS A 246 -5.59 12.43 -16.84
CA LYS A 246 -5.69 11.31 -17.79
C LYS A 246 -4.84 10.14 -17.29
N ARG A 247 -5.49 9.20 -16.58
CA ARG A 247 -4.82 8.02 -16.03
C ARG A 247 -4.23 7.12 -17.12
N LYS A 248 -3.01 6.62 -16.88
CA LYS A 248 -2.35 5.57 -17.67
C LYS A 248 -2.42 4.21 -16.97
N SER A 249 -2.13 4.18 -15.67
CA SER A 249 -2.22 2.98 -14.83
C SER A 249 -2.90 3.32 -13.50
N THR A 250 -3.35 2.30 -12.77
CA THR A 250 -3.81 2.44 -11.37
C THR A 250 -3.01 1.54 -10.42
N VAL A 251 -2.02 0.82 -10.95
CA VAL A 251 -1.13 -0.02 -10.16
C VAL A 251 -0.27 0.88 -9.27
N GLY A 252 -0.16 0.55 -7.97
CA GLY A 252 0.66 1.31 -7.03
C GLY A 252 0.07 2.64 -6.56
N ALA A 253 -1.13 3.04 -7.01
CA ALA A 253 -1.79 4.27 -6.55
C ALA A 253 -2.16 4.21 -5.07
N GLY A 254 -2.65 3.06 -4.58
CA GLY A 254 -2.95 2.84 -3.16
C GLY A 254 -1.70 2.93 -2.29
N ASP A 255 -0.65 2.21 -2.67
CA ASP A 255 0.65 2.21 -1.96
C ASP A 255 1.26 3.62 -1.94
N SER A 256 1.22 4.33 -3.07
CA SER A 256 1.68 5.72 -3.17
C SER A 256 0.87 6.66 -2.29
N MET A 257 -0.45 6.45 -2.17
CA MET A 257 -1.29 7.22 -1.25
C MET A 257 -0.89 7.00 0.22
N VAL A 258 -0.68 5.75 0.65
CA VAL A 258 -0.20 5.46 2.01
C VAL A 258 1.16 6.09 2.26
N ALA A 259 2.07 6.01 1.28
CA ALA A 259 3.38 6.66 1.37
C ALA A 259 3.27 8.19 1.48
N GLY A 260 2.35 8.83 0.75
CA GLY A 260 2.08 10.26 0.86
C GLY A 260 1.52 10.67 2.22
N ILE A 261 0.64 9.85 2.81
CA ILE A 261 0.14 10.04 4.17
C ILE A 261 1.30 9.95 5.18
N LEU A 262 2.12 8.89 5.08
CA LEU A 262 3.32 8.72 5.91
C LEU A 262 4.30 9.88 5.75
N LEU A 263 4.49 10.40 4.54
CA LEU A 263 5.32 11.57 4.28
C LEU A 263 4.81 12.81 5.03
N GLY A 264 3.49 13.03 5.07
CA GLY A 264 2.91 14.11 5.87
C GLY A 264 3.11 13.88 7.37
N LEU A 265 2.84 12.67 7.84
CA LEU A 265 2.93 12.32 9.27
C LEU A 265 4.36 12.40 9.81
N THR A 266 5.36 11.98 9.03
CA THR A 266 6.80 12.12 9.37
C THR A 266 7.26 13.58 9.40
N ARG A 267 6.49 14.49 8.80
CA ARG A 267 6.69 15.96 8.85
C ARG A 267 5.81 16.63 9.90
N ASN A 268 5.17 15.86 10.78
CA ASN A 268 4.25 16.34 11.82
C ASN A 268 3.03 17.11 11.28
N TYR A 269 2.61 16.83 10.05
CA TYR A 269 1.37 17.38 9.52
C TYR A 269 0.15 16.76 10.19
N THR A 270 -0.95 17.49 10.20
CA THR A 270 -2.25 16.95 10.61
C THR A 270 -2.69 15.82 9.66
N LEU A 271 -3.63 14.98 10.11
CA LEU A 271 -4.17 13.90 9.27
C LEU A 271 -4.80 14.42 7.97
N THR A 272 -5.46 15.57 8.01
CA THR A 272 -6.00 16.25 6.83
C THR A 272 -4.90 16.64 5.84
N GLU A 273 -3.85 17.30 6.32
CA GLU A 273 -2.71 17.70 5.47
C GLU A 273 -1.97 16.49 4.91
N ALA A 274 -1.82 15.43 5.71
CA ALA A 274 -1.25 14.16 5.27
C ALA A 274 -2.14 13.46 4.22
N LEU A 275 -3.48 13.51 4.36
CA LEU A 275 -4.41 12.99 3.38
C LEU A 275 -4.25 13.71 2.03
N ARG A 276 -4.06 15.03 2.03
CA ARG A 276 -3.83 15.81 0.80
C ARG A 276 -2.57 15.37 0.06
N LEU A 277 -1.47 15.13 0.79
CA LEU A 277 -0.27 14.51 0.22
C LEU A 277 -0.54 13.10 -0.29
N GLY A 278 -1.31 12.30 0.45
CA GLY A 278 -1.73 10.97 0.03
C GLY A 278 -2.49 10.99 -1.30
N VAL A 279 -3.48 11.88 -1.45
CA VAL A 279 -4.25 12.02 -2.69
C VAL A 279 -3.35 12.50 -3.83
N ALA A 280 -2.44 13.44 -3.60
CA ALA A 280 -1.47 13.87 -4.61
C ALA A 280 -0.56 12.71 -5.05
N CYS A 281 0.03 11.95 -4.12
CA CYS A 281 0.86 10.78 -4.42
C CYS A 281 0.09 9.68 -5.15
N GLY A 282 -1.12 9.35 -4.69
CA GLY A 282 -1.97 8.36 -5.36
C GLY A 282 -2.31 8.78 -6.79
N THR A 283 -2.66 10.05 -6.99
CA THR A 283 -2.98 10.60 -8.32
C THR A 283 -1.76 10.63 -9.23
N ALA A 284 -0.59 11.06 -8.72
CA ALA A 284 0.67 11.10 -9.46
C ALA A 284 1.08 9.71 -9.99
N ALA A 285 0.92 8.66 -9.17
CA ALA A 285 1.20 7.30 -9.62
C ALA A 285 0.36 6.89 -10.84
N THR A 286 -0.86 7.42 -10.97
CA THR A 286 -1.71 7.09 -12.12
C THR A 286 -1.28 7.71 -13.44
N LEU A 287 -0.40 8.72 -13.41
CA LEU A 287 0.17 9.34 -14.61
C LEU A 287 1.18 8.43 -15.32
N ASN A 288 1.68 7.42 -14.60
CA ASN A 288 2.73 6.53 -15.07
C ASN A 288 2.18 5.22 -15.66
N GLU A 289 2.98 4.58 -16.51
CA GLU A 289 2.64 3.28 -17.12
C GLU A 289 3.10 2.13 -16.24
N GLY A 290 2.40 0.99 -16.36
CA GLY A 290 2.74 -0.23 -15.63
C GLY A 290 2.64 -0.04 -14.12
N SER A 291 3.66 -0.52 -13.41
CA SER A 291 3.81 -0.51 -11.94
C SER A 291 4.64 0.67 -11.41
N ARG A 292 4.96 1.67 -12.24
CA ARG A 292 5.73 2.83 -11.79
C ARG A 292 4.93 3.64 -10.76
N LEU A 293 5.59 3.97 -9.66
CA LEU A 293 5.00 4.71 -8.53
C LEU A 293 5.04 6.22 -8.79
N CYS A 294 4.59 7.02 -7.82
CA CYS A 294 4.63 8.48 -7.94
C CYS A 294 6.05 9.05 -7.95
N GLU A 295 6.23 10.16 -8.70
CA GLU A 295 7.47 10.94 -8.72
C GLU A 295 7.30 12.26 -7.96
N PRO A 296 8.33 12.74 -7.23
CA PRO A 296 8.22 13.95 -6.41
C PRO A 296 7.77 15.19 -7.17
N GLN A 297 8.17 15.35 -8.44
CA GLN A 297 7.81 16.50 -9.27
C GLN A 297 6.30 16.51 -9.57
N ASP A 298 5.74 15.38 -10.01
CA ASP A 298 4.31 15.26 -10.28
C ASP A 298 3.46 15.49 -9.01
N VAL A 299 3.93 14.98 -7.87
CA VAL A 299 3.26 15.17 -6.58
C VAL A 299 3.19 16.65 -6.21
N GLN A 300 4.28 17.40 -6.41
CA GLN A 300 4.30 18.84 -6.12
C GLN A 300 3.33 19.62 -7.01
N GLU A 301 3.25 19.29 -8.31
CA GLU A 301 2.32 19.95 -9.23
C GLU A 301 0.86 19.62 -8.92
N LEU A 302 0.56 18.37 -8.56
CA LEU A 302 -0.79 17.95 -8.19
C LEU A 302 -1.23 18.55 -6.85
N LEU A 303 -0.33 18.68 -5.88
CA LEU A 303 -0.67 19.24 -4.57
C LEU A 303 -1.12 20.71 -4.68
N LYS A 304 -0.60 21.49 -5.64
CA LYS A 304 -1.06 22.87 -5.93
C LYS A 304 -2.53 22.93 -6.36
N GLN A 305 -3.06 21.84 -6.91
CA GLN A 305 -4.44 21.74 -7.39
C GLN A 305 -5.40 21.25 -6.31
N ILE A 306 -4.89 20.72 -5.19
CA ILE A 306 -5.70 20.25 -4.07
C ILE A 306 -5.89 21.40 -3.08
N PRO A 307 -7.11 21.93 -2.88
CA PRO A 307 -7.37 23.05 -1.99
C PRO A 307 -6.88 22.79 -0.56
N GLN A 308 -6.45 23.84 0.16
CA GLN A 308 -6.04 23.74 1.57
C GLN A 308 -7.22 23.62 2.54
N ARG A 309 -8.44 23.93 2.11
CA ARG A 309 -9.67 23.76 2.87
C ARG A 309 -10.76 23.25 1.94
N SER A 310 -11.39 22.14 2.31
CA SER A 310 -12.71 21.78 1.78
C SER A 310 -13.72 22.69 2.48
N ASN A 311 -14.08 23.81 1.85
CA ASN A 311 -15.28 24.55 2.25
C ASN A 311 -16.48 23.68 1.84
N LEU A 312 -17.00 22.90 2.79
CA LEU A 312 -18.37 22.38 2.76
C LEU A 312 -19.18 23.16 3.78
#